data_AF-A0A7R9HDH7-F1
#
_entry.id   AF-A0A7R9HDH7-F1
#
_cell.length_a   1.000
_cell.length_b   1.000
_cell.length_c   1.000
_cell.angle_alpha   90.00
_cell.angle_beta   90.00
_cell.angle_gamma   90.00
#
_symmetry.space_group_name_H-M   'P 1'
#
loop_
_entity.id
_entity.type
_entity.pdbx_description
1 polymer ?
#
loop_
_entity_poly.entity_id
_entity_poly.type
_entity_poly.pdbx_seq_one_letter_code
_entity_poly.pdbx_strand_id
1 'polypeptide(L)'
;KGYSICHGVSGNAYTFLHLYQVTGDLKHLHRACQFADWCFTYGKHQTQIPDRPLSLFEGIAGVIYFLFDIQEPNKAQFPGYSL
;
A
#
# COMPACT_ATOMS: atom_id res chain seq x y z
N LYS A 1 8.90 5.95 10.17
CA LYS A 1 7.71 5.53 9.37
C LYS A 1 7.96 5.90 7.92
N GLY A 2 7.60 5.03 6.97
CA GLY A 2 7.94 5.18 5.55
C GLY A 2 6.84 4.66 4.63
N TYR A 3 7.23 4.13 3.48
CA TYR A 3 6.30 3.72 2.43
C TYR A 3 5.83 2.25 2.55
N SER A 4 6.42 1.46 3.44
CA SER A 4 6.32 0.00 3.51
C SER A 4 4.94 -0.56 3.90
N ILE A 5 4.81 -1.89 3.84
CA ILE A 5 3.57 -2.62 4.17
C ILE A 5 3.33 -2.72 5.68
N CYS A 6 4.34 -3.05 6.48
CA CYS A 6 4.14 -3.37 7.90
C CYS A 6 3.64 -2.15 8.73
N HIS A 7 4.13 -0.95 8.41
CA HIS A 7 3.84 0.26 9.18
C HIS A 7 4.07 1.53 8.34
N GLY A 8 3.70 1.47 7.06
CA GLY A 8 3.88 2.54 6.10
C GLY A 8 2.66 2.78 5.21
N VAL A 9 2.85 3.67 4.23
CA VAL A 9 1.77 4.16 3.37
C VAL A 9 1.13 3.03 2.55
N SER A 10 1.94 2.15 1.93
CA SER A 10 1.38 1.08 1.09
C SER A 10 0.54 0.09 1.90
N GLY A 11 0.96 -0.23 3.13
CA GLY A 11 0.18 -1.07 4.05
C GLY A 11 -1.15 -0.43 4.46
N ASN A 12 -1.13 0.86 4.81
CA ASN A 12 -2.34 1.58 5.20
C ASN A 12 -3.37 1.65 4.06
N ALA A 13 -2.90 1.73 2.80
CA ALA A 13 -3.77 1.80 1.63
C ALA A 13 -4.69 0.57 1.48
N TYR A 14 -4.23 -0.61 1.92
CA TYR A 14 -5.04 -1.82 1.93
C TYR A 14 -6.29 -1.71 2.80
N THR A 15 -6.28 -0.89 3.86
CA THR A 15 -7.49 -0.59 4.64
C THR A 15 -8.58 0.02 3.75
N PHE A 16 -8.20 0.93 2.86
CA PHE A 16 -9.14 1.57 1.95
C PHE A 16 -9.57 0.64 0.81
N LEU A 17 -8.68 -0.22 0.32
CA LEU A 17 -9.06 -1.25 -0.65
C LEU A 17 -10.09 -2.21 -0.05
N HIS A 18 -9.86 -2.67 1.19
CA HIS A 18 -10.81 -3.55 1.87
C HIS A 18 -12.17 -2.87 2.12
N LEU A 19 -12.15 -1.60 2.56
CA LEU A 19 -13.40 -0.82 2.70
C LEU A 19 -14.13 -0.68 1.37
N TYR A 20 -13.41 -0.43 0.27
CA TYR A 20 -14.01 -0.38 -1.06
C TYR A 20 -14.64 -1.72 -1.47
N GLN A 21 -13.94 -2.83 -1.27
CA GLN A 21 -14.42 -4.18 -1.59
C GLN A 21 -15.72 -4.53 -0.83
N VAL A 22 -15.82 -4.16 0.45
CA VAL A 22 -16.98 -4.49 1.29
C VAL A 22 -18.16 -3.54 1.04
N THR A 23 -17.90 -2.25 0.81
CA THR A 23 -18.96 -1.23 0.74
C THR A 23 -19.38 -0.85 -0.68
N GLY A 24 -18.50 -1.06 -1.66
CA GLY A 24 -18.66 -0.54 -3.03
C GLY A 24 -18.51 0.99 -3.16
N ASP A 25 -18.25 1.74 -2.07
CA ASP A 25 -18.15 3.19 -2.13
C ASP A 25 -16.81 3.64 -2.75
N LEU A 26 -16.91 4.28 -3.92
CA LEU A 26 -15.77 4.81 -4.69
C LEU A 26 -14.92 5.81 -3.92
N LYS A 27 -15.43 6.43 -2.85
CA LYS A 27 -14.64 7.28 -1.94
C LYS A 27 -13.45 6.52 -1.34
N HIS A 28 -13.63 5.24 -1.01
CA HIS A 28 -12.56 4.41 -0.46
C HIS A 28 -11.54 4.03 -1.53
N LEU A 29 -11.99 3.70 -2.73
CA LEU A 29 -11.08 3.49 -3.87
C LEU A 29 -10.24 4.74 -4.17
N HIS A 30 -10.87 5.92 -4.20
CA HIS A 30 -10.17 7.19 -4.38
C HIS A 30 -9.09 7.40 -3.30
N ARG A 31 -9.39 7.11 -2.03
CA ARG A 31 -8.40 7.19 -0.94
C ARG A 31 -7.22 6.23 -1.16
N ALA A 32 -7.46 4.99 -1.60
CA ALA A 32 -6.39 4.06 -1.94
C ALA A 32 -5.52 4.60 -3.09
N CYS A 33 -6.13 5.19 -4.13
CA CYS A 33 -5.40 5.81 -5.23
C CYS A 33 -4.53 7.00 -4.78
N GLN A 34 -5.02 7.84 -3.86
CA GLN A 34 -4.21 8.94 -3.30
C GLN A 34 -2.99 8.42 -2.53
N PHE A 35 -3.12 7.27 -1.87
CA PHE A 35 -2.00 6.61 -1.20
C PHE A 35 -1.01 6.00 -2.21
N ALA A 36 -1.49 5.48 -3.34
CA ALA A 36 -0.65 5.05 -4.46
C ALA A 36 0.09 6.21 -5.12
N ASP A 37 -0.58 7.35 -5.33
CA ASP A 37 0.06 8.58 -5.82
C ASP A 37 1.19 9.02 -4.90
N TRP A 38 0.95 9.01 -3.59
CA TRP A 38 2.01 9.25 -2.61
C TRP A 38 3.16 8.26 -2.77
N CYS A 39 2.89 6.97 -3.00
CA CYS A 39 3.93 5.95 -3.22
C CYS A 39 4.79 6.20 -4.47
N PHE A 40 4.28 6.87 -5.51
CA PHE A 40 5.11 7.28 -6.66
C PHE A 40 6.14 8.36 -6.31
N THR A 41 5.99 9.05 -5.18
CA THR A 41 7.00 9.96 -4.65
C THR A 41 8.05 9.26 -3.77
N TYR A 42 8.20 7.94 -3.90
CA TYR A 42 9.11 7.12 -3.08
C TYR A 42 10.50 7.76 -2.94
N GLY A 43 11.03 7.77 -1.72
CA GLY A 43 12.31 8.38 -1.40
C GLY A 43 12.26 9.89 -1.12
N LYS A 44 11.30 10.64 -1.69
CA LYS A 44 11.21 12.10 -1.51
C LYS A 44 10.92 12.52 -0.07
N HIS A 45 10.08 11.75 0.63
CA HIS A 45 9.69 12.02 2.03
C HIS A 45 10.30 11.02 3.01
N GLN A 46 11.29 10.24 2.57
CA GLN A 46 11.88 9.20 3.39
C GLN A 46 12.96 9.77 4.30
N THR A 47 12.67 9.82 5.60
CA THR A 47 13.60 10.34 6.60
C THR A 47 14.55 9.29 7.16
N GLN A 48 14.21 8.00 7.02
CA GLN A 48 15.01 6.87 7.51
C GLN A 48 15.00 5.72 6.50
N ILE A 49 16.13 5.04 6.40
CA ILE A 49 16.27 3.82 5.59
C ILE A 49 15.71 2.65 6.42
N PRO A 50 14.88 1.75 5.85
CA PRO A 50 14.38 0.60 6.58
C PRO A 50 15.51 -0.39 6.85
N ASP A 51 15.45 -1.15 7.94
CA ASP A 51 16.47 -2.15 8.30
C ASP A 51 16.70 -3.18 7.18
N ARG A 52 15.63 -3.56 6.47
CA ARG A 52 15.67 -4.41 5.28
C ARG A 52 15.07 -3.69 4.07
N PRO A 53 15.85 -2.84 3.36
CA PRO A 53 15.33 -1.93 2.33
C PRO A 53 14.63 -2.60 1.14
N LEU A 54 14.93 -3.88 0.88
CA LEU A 54 14.38 -4.64 -0.25
C LEU A 54 13.32 -5.68 0.17
N SER A 55 13.03 -5.80 1.47
CA SER A 55 12.08 -6.80 1.98
C SER A 55 10.62 -6.45 1.66
N LEU A 56 9.74 -7.45 1.73
CA LEU A 56 8.30 -7.27 1.51
C LEU A 56 7.65 -6.36 2.55
N PHE A 57 7.97 -6.53 3.83
CA PHE A 57 7.25 -5.86 4.91
C PHE A 57 7.85 -4.51 5.31
N GLU A 58 9.16 -4.30 5.12
CA GLU A 58 9.86 -3.07 5.52
C GLU A 58 10.37 -2.26 4.32
N GLY A 59 10.56 -2.92 3.18
CA GLY A 59 11.27 -2.38 2.03
C GLY A 59 10.40 -2.03 0.82
N ILE A 60 11.08 -1.77 -0.30
CA ILE A 60 10.47 -1.38 -1.57
C ILE A 60 9.62 -2.50 -2.20
N ALA A 61 9.92 -3.76 -1.93
CA ALA A 61 9.16 -4.88 -2.48
C ALA A 61 7.68 -4.82 -2.06
N GLY A 62 7.39 -4.38 -0.82
CA GLY A 62 6.01 -4.15 -0.37
C GLY A 62 5.32 -2.97 -1.05
N VAL A 63 6.06 -1.93 -1.41
CA VAL A 63 5.51 -0.79 -2.15
C VAL A 63 5.14 -1.22 -3.56
N ILE A 64 6.03 -1.95 -4.23
CA ILE A 64 5.81 -2.51 -5.58
C ILE A 64 4.63 -3.48 -5.56
N TYR A 65 4.57 -4.37 -4.57
CA TYR A 65 3.46 -5.31 -4.41
C TYR A 65 2.13 -4.58 -4.36
N PHE A 66 1.99 -3.58 -3.49
CA PHE A 66 0.79 -2.75 -3.41
C PHE A 66 0.45 -2.04 -4.73
N LEU A 67 1.43 -1.43 -5.40
CA LEU A 67 1.21 -0.70 -6.66
C LEU A 67 0.78 -1.61 -7.82
N PHE A 68 1.21 -2.87 -7.80
CA PHE A 68 0.74 -3.88 -8.74
C PHE A 68 -0.69 -4.33 -8.39
N ASP A 69 -0.94 -4.58 -7.12
CA ASP A 69 -2.20 -5.15 -6.63
C ASP A 69 -3.39 -4.18 -6.75
N ILE A 70 -3.17 -2.88 -6.56
CA ILE A 70 -4.21 -1.84 -6.74
C ILE A 70 -4.74 -1.74 -8.18
N GLN A 71 -4.07 -2.33 -9.17
CA GLN A 71 -4.56 -2.37 -10.55
C GLN A 71 -5.84 -3.22 -10.68
N GLU A 72 -6.05 -4.17 -9.76
CA GLU A 72 -7.29 -4.96 -9.67
C GLU A 72 -7.91 -4.81 -8.26
N PRO A 73 -8.53 -3.67 -7.91
CA PRO A 73 -8.97 -3.36 -6.55
C PRO A 73 -9.92 -4.38 -5.92
N ASN A 74 -10.73 -5.07 -6.74
CA ASN A 74 -11.66 -6.10 -6.28
C ASN A 74 -10.97 -7.42 -5.89
N LYS A 75 -9.72 -7.62 -6.34
CA LYS A 75 -8.92 -8.81 -6.03
C LYS A 75 -7.73 -8.51 -5.12
N ALA A 76 -7.45 -7.23 -4.85
CA ALA A 76 -6.30 -6.84 -4.05
C ALA A 76 -6.34 -7.43 -2.63
N GLN A 77 -5.23 -8.02 -2.18
CA GLN A 77 -5.13 -8.70 -0.89
C GLN A 77 -3.88 -8.25 -0.13
N PHE A 78 -4.04 -7.96 1.17
CA PHE A 78 -2.88 -7.66 2.01
C PHE A 78 -2.02 -8.93 2.13
N PRO A 79 -0.72 -8.87 1.75
CA PRO A 79 0.09 -10.07 1.63
C PRO A 79 0.29 -10.74 2.99
N GLY A 80 -0.06 -12.03 3.05
CA GLY A 80 0.10 -12.86 4.25
C GLY A 80 -0.90 -12.59 5.37
N TYR A 81 -1.99 -11.84 5.10
CA TYR A 81 -3.02 -11.56 6.10
C TYR A 81 -4.43 -11.76 5.56
N SER A 82 -4.76 -11.15 4.42
CA SER A 82 -6.10 -11.29 3.84
C SER A 82 -6.26 -12.66 3.17
N LEU A 83 -7.47 -13.24 3.24
CA LEU A 83 -7.82 -14.59 2.78
C LEU A 83 -8.79 -14.55 1.60
#